data_AF-A0A2K8PPL5-F1
#
_entry.id   AF-A0A2K8PPL5-F1
#
_cell.length_a   1.000
_cell.length_b   1.000
_cell.length_c   1.000
_cell.angle_alpha   90.00
_cell.angle_beta   90.00
_cell.angle_gamma   90.00
#
_symmetry.space_group_name_H-M   'P 1'
#
loop_
_entity.id
_entity.type
_entity.pdbx_description
1 polymer ?
#
loop_
_entity_poly.entity_id
_entity_poly.type
_entity_poly.pdbx_seq_one_letter_code
_entity_poly.pdbx_strand_id
1 'polypeptide(L)'
;MPRLEWPLHVVRRVALATAVAVALVTALWLGVGWLQERQARCADGVVEQGPDDECVGVTDGAYVFAPHLDAVTRRIEEENRRVLANADKEPYVSVAYFTSFTSTADDSNSAEGVRHELQGAYLAQFRHNQGDLAATPKIRLLIANPGSKSTQWKHTVDELIARKDSPDRLVAVAGLGPSNNENLSAIRRLSEHGIAMVGATLTATNIQGINGFVRIAPTNEDEAYAAAGYLKRRGIATAVVIQDVAEGNLYASTLGTAFTKAFQDGDKHRLVAERMTYDSSVSSAWQNELRYMPGQLCQQRPQLVYFAGRGQHLTHFLDALANRSCTDQQFTVFTGDDTTNLSAEQLAHAADTHIEVLYTGLSHPDMYRSAPQAVSAPSAKNFQPGGLLDQWFPRDTRDDGGALMGHDAVLAAAHGIQMAARWQGQVVGDAVARMFHQMDGTQQVAGASGFISFQNNGNPRNKAVPVLRLDGKGHVEFVEVSAAEGKPPQEQ
;
A
#
# COMPACT_ATOMS: atom_id res chain seq x y z
N MET A 1 -44.30 45.60 41.39
CA MET A 1 -43.27 45.40 40.34
C MET A 1 -43.55 46.40 39.23
N PRO A 2 -42.69 47.40 38.98
CA PRO A 2 -42.92 48.34 37.88
C PRO A 2 -42.67 47.61 36.55
N ARG A 3 -43.66 47.64 35.64
CA ARG A 3 -43.48 47.18 34.26
C ARG A 3 -42.65 48.24 33.55
N LEU A 4 -41.41 47.91 33.18
CA LEU A 4 -40.59 48.73 32.29
C LEU A 4 -41.24 48.71 30.90
N GLU A 5 -42.05 49.72 30.58
CA GLU A 5 -42.55 49.93 29.22
C GLU A 5 -41.47 50.64 28.41
N TRP A 6 -40.68 49.86 27.67
CA TRP A 6 -39.71 50.43 26.74
C TRP A 6 -40.47 51.06 25.57
N PRO A 7 -40.22 52.33 25.22
CA PRO A 7 -40.91 52.94 24.10
C PRO A 7 -40.50 52.23 22.80
N LEU A 8 -41.49 51.95 21.94
CA LEU A 8 -41.38 51.14 20.71
C LEU A 8 -40.18 51.52 19.81
N HIS A 9 -39.76 52.78 19.81
CA HIS A 9 -38.60 53.25 19.05
C HIS A 9 -37.27 52.72 19.60
N VAL A 10 -37.15 52.52 20.92
CA VAL A 10 -35.96 51.92 21.55
C VAL A 10 -35.94 50.42 21.30
N VAL A 11 -37.09 49.73 21.42
CA VAL A 11 -37.20 48.30 21.10
C VAL A 11 -36.82 48.05 19.62
N ARG A 12 -37.31 48.88 18.70
CA ARG A 12 -36.92 48.80 17.28
C ARG A 12 -35.43 49.05 17.05
N ARG A 13 -34.84 50.04 17.72
CA ARG A 13 -33.40 50.34 17.60
C ARG A 13 -32.53 49.21 18.14
N VAL A 14 -32.90 48.64 19.29
CA VAL A 14 -32.19 47.49 19.88
C VAL A 14 -32.33 46.26 18.99
N ALA A 15 -33.54 45.94 18.53
CA ALA A 15 -33.76 44.80 17.63
C ALA A 15 -32.99 44.95 16.30
N LEU A 16 -32.97 46.16 15.72
CA LEU A 16 -32.19 46.44 14.51
C LEU A 16 -30.69 46.32 14.77
N ALA A 17 -30.19 46.86 15.89
CA ALA A 17 -28.78 46.76 16.27
C ALA A 17 -28.35 45.31 16.51
N THR A 18 -29.19 44.50 17.17
CA THR A 18 -28.95 43.07 17.36
C THR A 18 -28.96 42.32 16.04
N ALA A 19 -29.92 42.59 15.15
CA ALA A 19 -29.97 41.95 13.84
C ALA A 19 -28.73 42.28 12.98
N VAL A 20 -28.29 43.55 13.01
CA VAL A 20 -27.05 43.98 12.33
C VAL A 20 -25.83 43.32 12.95
N ALA A 21 -25.73 43.25 14.28
CA ALA A 21 -24.62 42.57 14.96
C ALA A 21 -24.55 41.09 14.61
N VAL A 22 -25.69 40.39 14.61
CA VAL A 22 -25.77 38.97 14.19
C VAL A 22 -25.35 38.82 12.74
N ALA A 23 -25.84 39.67 11.84
CA ALA A 23 -25.48 39.63 10.42
C ALA A 23 -23.98 39.90 10.18
N LEU A 24 -23.38 40.82 10.94
CA LEU A 24 -21.94 41.11 10.85
C LEU A 24 -21.10 39.96 11.40
N VAL A 25 -21.52 39.32 12.50
CA VAL A 25 -20.82 38.15 13.06
C VAL A 25 -20.92 36.96 12.11
N THR A 26 -22.09 36.69 11.52
CA THR A 26 -22.23 35.61 10.53
C THR A 26 -21.46 35.92 9.26
N ALA A 27 -21.48 37.15 8.75
CA ALA A 27 -20.68 37.56 7.60
C ALA A 27 -19.17 37.46 7.87
N LEU A 28 -18.72 37.84 9.07
CA LEU A 28 -17.33 37.69 9.49
C LEU A 28 -16.95 36.21 9.62
N TRP A 29 -17.80 35.38 10.22
CA TRP A 29 -17.55 33.94 10.39
C TRP A 29 -17.49 33.22 9.04
N LEU A 30 -18.44 33.50 8.14
CA LEU A 30 -18.43 32.99 6.76
C LEU A 30 -17.26 33.55 5.96
N GLY A 31 -16.90 34.82 6.16
CA GLY A 31 -15.78 35.48 5.49
C GLY A 31 -14.42 34.92 5.92
N VAL A 32 -14.23 34.64 7.21
CA VAL A 32 -13.02 34.01 7.75
C VAL A 32 -12.93 32.56 7.28
N GLY A 33 -14.03 31.79 7.33
CA GLY A 33 -14.07 30.42 6.81
C GLY A 33 -13.72 30.35 5.32
N TRP A 34 -14.29 31.26 4.51
CA TRP A 34 -13.98 31.35 3.08
C TRP A 34 -12.54 31.77 2.80
N LEU A 35 -11.96 32.67 3.61
CA LEU A 35 -10.57 33.09 3.46
C LEU A 35 -9.59 31.97 3.84
N GLN A 36 -9.86 31.23 4.92
CA GLN A 36 -9.08 30.07 5.35
C GLN A 36 -9.18 28.93 4.32
N GLU A 37 -10.38 28.63 3.81
CA GLU A 37 -10.58 27.65 2.72
C GLU A 37 -9.90 28.06 1.40
N ARG A 38 -9.68 29.35 1.16
CA ARG A 38 -8.92 29.81 -0.01
C ARG A 38 -7.41 29.77 0.20
N GLN A 39 -6.96 29.97 1.43
CA GLN A 39 -5.55 29.89 1.79
C GLN A 39 -5.06 28.44 1.84
N ALA A 40 -5.91 27.50 2.25
CA ALA A 40 -5.60 26.07 2.30
C ALA A 40 -5.80 25.32 0.97
N ARG A 41 -5.65 25.97 -0.20
CA ARG A 41 -5.81 25.34 -1.52
C ARG A 41 -4.48 25.18 -2.23
N CYS A 42 -4.08 23.94 -2.49
CA CYS A 42 -2.91 23.65 -3.31
C CYS A 42 -3.26 23.67 -4.81
N ALA A 43 -4.38 23.05 -5.18
CA ALA A 43 -4.91 22.98 -6.55
C ALA A 43 -6.40 22.62 -6.56
N ASP A 44 -7.02 22.54 -7.73
CA ASP A 44 -8.40 22.02 -7.83
C ASP A 44 -8.43 20.54 -7.39
N GLY A 45 -9.29 20.23 -6.41
CA GLY A 45 -9.37 18.90 -5.81
C GLY A 45 -8.24 18.56 -4.83
N VAL A 46 -7.37 19.53 -4.49
CA VAL A 46 -6.25 19.35 -3.55
C VAL A 46 -6.16 20.51 -2.54
N VAL A 47 -6.16 20.18 -1.27
CA VAL A 47 -6.19 21.14 -0.16
C VAL A 47 -5.10 20.83 0.88
N GLU A 48 -4.63 21.85 1.58
CA GLU A 48 -3.75 21.72 2.73
C GLU A 48 -4.58 21.27 3.95
N GLN A 49 -4.22 20.13 4.56
CA GLN A 49 -4.85 19.62 5.77
C GLN A 49 -3.85 18.93 6.70
N GLY A 50 -4.25 18.75 7.96
CA GLY A 50 -3.47 18.05 8.96
C GLY A 50 -2.49 18.97 9.71
N PRO A 51 -1.77 18.42 10.70
CA PRO A 51 -0.85 19.18 11.54
C PRO A 51 0.41 19.67 10.81
N ASP A 52 0.73 19.05 9.67
CA ASP A 52 1.91 19.35 8.85
C ASP A 52 1.57 20.18 7.60
N ASP A 53 0.34 20.70 7.52
CA ASP A 53 -0.19 21.48 6.37
C ASP A 53 0.08 20.79 5.01
N GLU A 54 -0.10 19.46 4.97
CA GLU A 54 0.20 18.68 3.77
C GLU A 54 -0.92 18.76 2.73
N CYS A 55 -0.53 18.78 1.45
CA CYS A 55 -1.48 18.79 0.34
C CYS A 55 -2.07 17.40 0.11
N VAL A 56 -3.38 17.26 0.36
CA VAL A 56 -4.15 16.02 0.23
C VAL A 56 -5.31 16.19 -0.74
N GLY A 57 -5.77 15.09 -1.35
CA GLY A 57 -6.91 15.10 -2.29
C GLY A 57 -6.66 14.28 -3.54
N VAL A 58 -7.31 14.65 -4.65
CA VAL A 58 -7.32 13.89 -5.89
C VAL A 58 -7.00 14.78 -7.09
N THR A 59 -6.00 14.39 -7.89
CA THR A 59 -5.61 15.05 -9.13
C THR A 59 -5.58 14.06 -10.29
N ASP A 60 -5.68 14.55 -11.53
CA ASP A 60 -5.48 13.78 -12.75
C ASP A 60 -4.07 13.93 -13.34
N GLY A 61 -3.14 14.43 -12.53
CA GLY A 61 -1.76 14.68 -12.91
C GLY A 61 -1.42 16.17 -13.06
N ALA A 62 -2.42 17.06 -12.99
CA ALA A 62 -2.19 18.51 -13.03
C ALA A 62 -1.46 19.05 -11.78
N TYR A 63 -1.48 18.31 -10.67
CA TYR A 63 -0.76 18.66 -9.44
C TYR A 63 0.25 17.56 -9.07
N VAL A 64 1.44 17.97 -8.62
CA VAL A 64 2.52 17.07 -8.19
C VAL A 64 2.64 17.14 -6.67
N PHE A 65 2.24 16.07 -5.97
CA PHE A 65 2.23 16.01 -4.50
C PHE A 65 3.62 16.09 -3.86
N ALA A 66 4.66 15.59 -4.55
CA ALA A 66 6.03 15.64 -4.07
C ALA A 66 7.01 15.71 -5.25
N PRO A 67 8.16 16.42 -5.13
CA PRO A 67 9.06 16.65 -6.26
C PRO A 67 9.56 15.38 -6.96
N HIS A 68 9.77 14.29 -6.22
CA HIS A 68 10.22 13.00 -6.79
C HIS A 68 9.18 12.34 -7.71
N LEU A 69 7.92 12.77 -7.68
CA LEU A 69 6.82 12.23 -8.50
C LEU A 69 6.65 12.94 -9.84
N ASP A 70 7.29 14.10 -10.06
CA ASP A 70 7.07 14.97 -11.25
C ASP A 70 7.09 14.19 -12.56
N ALA A 71 8.13 13.37 -12.77
CA ALA A 71 8.34 12.64 -14.02
C ALA A 71 7.21 11.65 -14.33
N VAL A 72 6.68 10.95 -13.33
CA VAL A 72 5.57 10.00 -13.53
C VAL A 72 4.22 10.72 -13.61
N THR A 73 4.01 11.72 -12.76
CA THR A 73 2.79 12.53 -12.74
C THR A 73 2.54 13.21 -14.09
N ARG A 74 3.56 13.79 -14.71
CA ARG A 74 3.46 14.39 -16.04
C ARG A 74 3.07 13.39 -17.12
N ARG A 75 3.59 12.16 -17.05
CA ARG A 75 3.24 11.10 -18.01
C ARG A 75 1.79 10.64 -17.84
N ILE A 76 1.31 10.56 -16.61
CA ILE A 76 -0.11 10.29 -16.29
C ILE A 76 -0.99 11.41 -16.83
N GLU A 77 -0.63 12.67 -16.61
CA GLU A 77 -1.36 13.83 -17.12
C GLU A 77 -1.45 13.81 -18.66
N GLU A 78 -0.34 13.52 -19.35
CA GLU A 78 -0.28 13.41 -20.80
C GLU A 78 -1.20 12.30 -21.34
N GLU A 79 -1.19 11.12 -20.72
CA GLU A 79 -2.07 10.01 -21.09
C GLU A 79 -3.54 10.33 -20.80
N ASN A 80 -3.84 10.94 -19.66
CA ASN A 80 -5.19 11.38 -19.29
C ASN A 80 -5.75 12.42 -20.28
N ARG A 81 -4.93 13.40 -20.67
CA ARG A 81 -5.31 14.42 -21.67
C ARG A 81 -5.65 13.77 -23.00
N ARG A 82 -4.90 12.75 -23.41
CA ARG A 82 -5.18 11.98 -24.63
C ARG A 82 -6.51 11.22 -24.54
N VAL A 83 -6.78 10.57 -23.40
CA VAL A 83 -8.07 9.88 -23.17
C VAL A 83 -9.23 10.85 -23.31
N LEU A 84 -9.16 12.01 -22.65
CA LEU A 84 -10.20 13.03 -22.70
C LEU A 84 -10.38 13.65 -24.09
N ALA A 85 -9.28 13.89 -24.83
CA ALA A 85 -9.34 14.40 -26.21
C ALA A 85 -10.04 13.44 -27.19
N ASN A 86 -10.18 12.16 -26.85
CA ASN A 86 -10.85 11.15 -27.67
C ASN A 86 -12.15 10.63 -27.04
N ALA A 87 -12.66 11.26 -25.98
CA ALA A 87 -13.82 10.79 -25.23
C ALA A 87 -15.10 10.64 -26.06
N ASP A 88 -15.25 11.42 -27.14
CA ASP A 88 -16.39 11.33 -28.07
C ASP A 88 -16.32 10.10 -28.99
N LYS A 89 -15.15 9.48 -29.11
CA LYS A 89 -14.87 8.35 -30.03
C LYS A 89 -14.60 7.04 -29.28
N GLU A 90 -13.92 7.13 -28.14
CA GLU A 90 -13.53 5.99 -27.32
C GLU A 90 -14.14 6.14 -25.92
N PRO A 91 -14.92 5.17 -25.44
CA PRO A 91 -15.44 5.24 -24.08
C PRO A 91 -14.28 5.14 -23.08
N TYR A 92 -14.39 5.85 -21.96
CA TYR A 92 -13.43 5.81 -20.87
C TYR A 92 -14.11 5.73 -19.50
N VAL A 93 -13.34 5.26 -18.52
CA VAL A 93 -13.65 5.27 -17.09
C VAL A 93 -12.41 5.75 -16.32
N SER A 94 -12.60 6.18 -15.06
CA SER A 94 -11.49 6.54 -14.19
C SER A 94 -11.18 5.45 -13.17
N VAL A 95 -9.88 5.26 -12.94
CA VAL A 95 -9.30 4.47 -11.84
C VAL A 95 -8.44 5.41 -11.02
N ALA A 96 -8.56 5.42 -9.70
CA ALA A 96 -7.66 6.20 -8.85
C ALA A 96 -6.57 5.30 -8.24
N TYR A 97 -5.33 5.75 -8.23
CA TYR A 97 -4.27 5.15 -7.42
C TYR A 97 -4.20 5.89 -6.09
N PHE A 98 -4.54 5.20 -5.00
CA PHE A 98 -4.66 5.75 -3.66
C PHE A 98 -3.51 5.27 -2.77
N THR A 99 -2.62 6.17 -2.36
CA THR A 99 -1.55 5.90 -1.39
C THR A 99 -0.98 7.23 -0.87
N SER A 100 -0.22 7.19 0.22
CA SER A 100 0.43 8.38 0.79
C SER A 100 1.52 8.89 -0.14
N PHE A 101 1.28 9.99 -0.85
CA PHE A 101 2.26 10.63 -1.75
C PHE A 101 3.08 11.74 -1.07
N THR A 102 2.68 12.15 0.14
CA THR A 102 3.36 13.10 1.02
C THR A 102 3.97 12.39 2.22
N SER A 103 4.52 11.18 2.01
CA SER A 103 5.11 10.37 3.08
C SER A 103 6.27 11.07 3.79
N THR A 104 6.34 10.82 5.09
CA THR A 104 7.36 11.28 6.03
C THR A 104 8.25 10.11 6.47
N ALA A 105 9.24 10.38 7.32
CA ALA A 105 10.10 9.32 7.88
C ALA A 105 9.36 8.32 8.78
N ASP A 106 8.17 8.68 9.29
CA ASP A 106 7.35 7.81 10.13
C ASP A 106 6.37 6.94 9.33
N ASP A 107 6.30 7.13 8.00
CA ASP A 107 5.46 6.32 7.13
C ASP A 107 6.09 4.94 6.89
N SER A 108 5.25 3.92 6.77
CA SER A 108 5.70 2.55 6.48
C SER A 108 6.34 2.44 5.11
N ASN A 109 5.77 3.13 4.12
CA ASN A 109 6.25 3.10 2.75
C ASN A 109 7.24 4.25 2.54
N SER A 110 8.37 3.96 1.89
CA SER A 110 9.33 4.99 1.53
C SER A 110 8.83 5.85 0.35
N ALA A 111 9.36 7.06 0.24
CA ALA A 111 9.11 7.94 -0.91
C ALA A 111 9.54 7.29 -2.24
N GLU A 112 10.58 6.44 -2.23
CA GLU A 112 11.01 5.69 -3.40
C GLU A 112 10.01 4.58 -3.76
N GLY A 113 9.57 3.79 -2.78
CA GLY A 113 8.58 2.73 -2.99
C GLY A 113 7.26 3.26 -3.55
N VAL A 114 6.71 4.34 -2.97
CA VAL A 114 5.48 4.99 -3.44
C VAL A 114 5.63 5.52 -4.87
N ARG A 115 6.80 6.05 -5.21
CA ARG A 115 7.09 6.53 -6.57
C ARG A 115 7.16 5.37 -7.55
N HIS A 116 7.82 4.27 -7.20
CA HIS A 116 7.87 3.07 -8.03
C HIS A 116 6.47 2.48 -8.23
N GLU A 117 5.65 2.41 -7.19
CA GLU A 117 4.23 2.03 -7.28
C GLU A 117 3.47 2.86 -8.34
N LEU A 118 3.60 4.20 -8.30
CA LEU A 118 2.94 5.08 -9.26
C LEU A 118 3.48 4.92 -10.68
N GLN A 119 4.78 4.66 -10.85
CA GLN A 119 5.38 4.35 -12.15
C GLN A 119 4.81 3.04 -12.73
N GLY A 120 4.62 2.03 -11.88
CA GLY A 120 3.94 0.79 -12.23
C GLY A 120 2.48 1.01 -12.66
N ALA A 121 1.74 1.81 -11.88
CA ALA A 121 0.36 2.19 -12.19
C ALA A 121 0.25 2.88 -13.56
N TYR A 122 1.17 3.80 -13.87
CA TYR A 122 1.25 4.42 -15.20
C TYR A 122 1.54 3.40 -16.31
N LEU A 123 2.46 2.46 -16.10
CA LEU A 123 2.70 1.40 -17.09
C LEU A 123 1.43 0.62 -17.39
N ALA A 124 0.66 0.23 -16.38
CA ALA A 124 -0.58 -0.51 -16.58
C ALA A 124 -1.61 0.32 -17.37
N GLN A 125 -1.74 1.62 -17.05
CA GLN A 125 -2.57 2.55 -17.82
C GLN A 125 -2.15 2.59 -19.29
N PHE A 126 -0.86 2.83 -19.55
CA PHE A 126 -0.31 2.90 -20.92
C PHE A 126 -0.58 1.60 -21.69
N ARG A 127 -0.29 0.44 -21.08
CA ARG A 127 -0.47 -0.88 -21.70
C ARG A 127 -1.93 -1.14 -22.06
N HIS A 128 -2.86 -0.80 -21.17
CA HIS A 128 -4.31 -0.94 -21.40
C HIS A 128 -4.85 0.04 -22.44
N ASN A 129 -4.36 1.27 -22.46
CA ASN A 129 -4.90 2.28 -23.38
C ASN A 129 -4.35 2.13 -24.80
N GLN A 130 -3.08 1.79 -24.94
CA GLN A 130 -2.39 1.87 -26.23
C GLN A 130 -1.28 0.83 -26.46
N GLY A 131 -0.91 0.06 -25.43
CA GLY A 131 0.16 -0.93 -25.54
C GLY A 131 -0.32 -2.32 -25.96
N ASP A 132 0.39 -3.33 -25.46
CA ASP A 132 0.17 -4.75 -25.77
C ASP A 132 -1.13 -5.31 -25.19
N LEU A 133 -1.77 -4.61 -24.26
CA LEU A 133 -3.05 -4.98 -23.64
C LEU A 133 -4.18 -4.02 -24.04
N ALA A 134 -4.06 -3.37 -25.20
CA ALA A 134 -5.02 -2.36 -25.65
C ALA A 134 -6.47 -2.85 -25.58
N ALA A 135 -7.29 -2.15 -24.79
CA ALA A 135 -8.69 -2.51 -24.55
C ALA A 135 -9.60 -1.27 -24.47
N THR A 136 -10.88 -1.54 -24.28
CA THR A 136 -11.96 -0.55 -24.12
C THR A 136 -12.86 -0.95 -22.95
N PRO A 137 -13.36 0.01 -22.13
CA PRO A 137 -13.10 1.45 -22.17
C PRO A 137 -11.64 1.80 -21.81
N LYS A 138 -11.17 2.97 -22.25
CA LYS A 138 -9.86 3.54 -21.85
C LYS A 138 -9.87 3.93 -20.37
N ILE A 139 -8.68 3.99 -19.78
CA ILE A 139 -8.46 4.32 -18.37
C ILE A 139 -7.87 5.72 -18.26
N ARG A 140 -8.59 6.59 -17.55
CA ARG A 140 -8.03 7.80 -16.94
C ARG A 140 -7.54 7.45 -15.54
N LEU A 141 -6.25 7.63 -15.28
CA LEU A 141 -5.64 7.30 -13.99
C LEU A 141 -5.58 8.55 -13.12
N LEU A 142 -6.30 8.55 -12.00
CA LEU A 142 -6.24 9.63 -11.01
C LEU A 142 -5.20 9.29 -9.93
N ILE A 143 -4.63 10.31 -9.31
CA ILE A 143 -3.65 10.21 -8.23
C ILE A 143 -4.35 10.73 -6.96
N ALA A 144 -4.52 9.88 -5.96
CA ALA A 144 -5.26 10.19 -4.74
C ALA A 144 -4.34 10.10 -3.52
N ASN A 145 -4.05 11.24 -2.90
CA ASN A 145 -3.20 11.35 -1.72
C ASN A 145 -4.05 11.51 -0.46
N PRO A 146 -4.07 10.55 0.49
CA PRO A 146 -4.71 10.69 1.79
C PRO A 146 -3.82 11.32 2.87
N GLY A 147 -2.61 11.78 2.49
CA GLY A 147 -1.63 12.33 3.42
C GLY A 147 -0.78 11.25 4.10
N SER A 148 0.21 11.69 4.88
CA SER A 148 1.04 10.84 5.72
C SER A 148 0.18 9.91 6.59
N LYS A 149 0.56 8.63 6.62
CA LYS A 149 -0.13 7.52 7.32
C LYS A 149 -1.61 7.36 6.95
N SER A 150 -2.04 7.99 5.84
CA SER A 150 -3.45 8.15 5.47
C SER A 150 -4.28 8.92 6.51
N THR A 151 -3.69 9.83 7.28
CA THR A 151 -4.41 10.56 8.34
C THR A 151 -5.60 11.36 7.83
N GLN A 152 -5.53 11.87 6.59
CA GLN A 152 -6.58 12.64 5.93
C GLN A 152 -7.45 11.79 4.99
N TRP A 153 -7.46 10.46 5.15
CA TRP A 153 -8.17 9.53 4.26
C TRP A 153 -9.62 9.94 3.98
N LYS A 154 -10.32 10.49 4.98
CA LYS A 154 -11.74 10.85 4.87
C LYS A 154 -11.97 11.89 3.78
N HIS A 155 -11.13 12.93 3.74
CA HIS A 155 -11.24 13.98 2.72
C HIS A 155 -11.03 13.40 1.32
N THR A 156 -9.94 12.66 1.13
CA THR A 156 -9.60 12.06 -0.17
C THR A 156 -10.62 11.02 -0.63
N VAL A 157 -11.18 10.23 0.29
CA VAL A 157 -12.26 9.27 -0.02
C VAL A 157 -13.56 9.98 -0.39
N ASP A 158 -13.94 11.04 0.32
CA ASP A 158 -15.13 11.83 -0.03
C ASP A 158 -14.99 12.46 -1.43
N GLU A 159 -13.79 12.95 -1.78
CA GLU A 159 -13.45 13.42 -3.13
C GLU A 159 -13.56 12.32 -4.20
N LEU A 160 -13.12 11.09 -3.89
CA LEU A 160 -13.27 9.94 -4.79
C LEU A 160 -14.73 9.55 -4.98
N ILE A 161 -15.52 9.51 -3.89
CA ILE A 161 -16.96 9.20 -3.95
C ILE A 161 -17.69 10.21 -4.82
N ALA A 162 -17.39 11.51 -4.68
CA ALA A 162 -17.99 12.56 -5.51
C ALA A 162 -17.72 12.37 -7.01
N ARG A 163 -16.61 11.72 -7.39
CA ARG A 163 -16.22 11.46 -8.79
C ARG A 163 -16.88 10.22 -9.41
N LYS A 164 -17.54 9.38 -8.62
CA LYS A 164 -18.27 8.21 -9.10
C LYS A 164 -19.40 8.61 -10.06
N ASP A 165 -20.23 9.57 -9.64
CA ASP A 165 -21.43 10.00 -10.36
C ASP A 165 -21.22 11.33 -11.13
N SER A 166 -19.96 11.76 -11.29
CA SER A 166 -19.59 12.95 -12.06
C SER A 166 -19.09 12.57 -13.47
N PRO A 167 -18.81 13.56 -14.35
CA PRO A 167 -18.15 13.31 -15.63
C PRO A 167 -16.78 12.60 -15.52
N ASP A 168 -16.18 12.54 -14.33
CA ASP A 168 -14.94 11.80 -14.09
C ASP A 168 -15.15 10.28 -14.15
N ARG A 169 -16.35 9.77 -13.84
CA ARG A 169 -16.71 8.33 -13.97
C ARG A 169 -15.74 7.41 -13.22
N LEU A 170 -15.48 7.68 -11.95
CA LEU A 170 -14.66 6.80 -11.11
C LEU A 170 -15.37 5.46 -10.90
N VAL A 171 -14.71 4.35 -11.27
CA VAL A 171 -15.26 2.99 -11.09
C VAL A 171 -14.42 2.13 -10.16
N ALA A 172 -13.13 2.41 -10.02
CA ALA A 172 -12.24 1.62 -9.19
C ALA A 172 -11.15 2.46 -8.50
N VAL A 173 -10.66 1.96 -7.37
CA VAL A 173 -9.51 2.46 -6.63
C VAL A 173 -8.48 1.33 -6.52
N ALA A 174 -7.27 1.58 -7.01
CA ALA A 174 -6.10 0.71 -6.88
C ALA A 174 -5.07 1.36 -5.93
N GLY A 175 -3.99 0.68 -5.60
CA GLY A 175 -3.08 1.12 -4.55
C GLY A 175 -3.58 0.57 -3.23
N LEU A 176 -4.07 1.39 -2.31
CA LEU A 176 -4.62 0.99 -1.00
C LEU A 176 -3.58 0.19 -0.19
N GLY A 177 -2.96 0.88 0.77
CA GLY A 177 -1.91 0.38 1.66
C GLY A 177 -1.21 1.55 2.33
N PRO A 178 -0.45 1.35 3.42
CA PRO A 178 -0.16 0.07 4.11
C PRO A 178 -1.31 -0.44 5.01
N SER A 179 -1.17 -1.63 5.61
CA SER A 179 -2.16 -2.22 6.53
C SER A 179 -2.23 -1.52 7.90
N ASN A 180 -3.01 -0.45 7.98
CA ASN A 180 -3.35 0.30 9.20
C ASN A 180 -4.88 0.55 9.30
N ASN A 181 -5.30 1.20 10.39
CA ASN A 181 -6.72 1.44 10.66
C ASN A 181 -7.34 2.50 9.72
N GLU A 182 -6.54 3.48 9.30
CA GLU A 182 -6.92 4.56 8.41
C GLU A 182 -7.29 4.00 7.02
N ASN A 183 -6.42 3.18 6.44
CA ASN A 183 -6.67 2.53 5.15
C ASN A 183 -7.82 1.51 5.25
N LEU A 184 -7.96 0.77 6.36
CA LEU A 184 -9.13 -0.10 6.56
C LEU A 184 -10.44 0.71 6.59
N SER A 185 -10.43 1.88 7.21
CA SER A 185 -11.58 2.78 7.26
C SER A 185 -11.90 3.35 5.87
N ALA A 186 -10.89 3.74 5.10
CA ALA A 186 -11.02 4.19 3.72
C ALA A 186 -11.68 3.11 2.84
N ILE A 187 -11.20 1.86 2.91
CA ILE A 187 -11.73 0.72 2.13
C ILE A 187 -13.19 0.44 2.50
N ARG A 188 -13.54 0.45 3.80
CA ARG A 188 -14.93 0.28 4.22
C ARG A 188 -15.84 1.37 3.68
N ARG A 189 -15.38 2.63 3.72
CA ARG A 189 -16.14 3.77 3.22
C ARG A 189 -16.34 3.72 1.70
N LEU A 190 -15.31 3.34 0.94
CA LEU A 190 -15.40 3.12 -0.51
C LEU A 190 -16.34 1.95 -0.84
N SER A 191 -16.29 0.86 -0.06
CA SER A 191 -17.19 -0.29 -0.17
C SER A 191 -18.67 0.09 0.01
N GLU A 192 -18.98 0.91 1.01
CA GLU A 192 -20.34 1.45 1.26
C GLU A 192 -20.90 2.20 0.05
N HIS A 193 -20.04 2.73 -0.82
CA HIS A 193 -20.42 3.50 -2.00
C HIS A 193 -20.27 2.72 -3.31
N GLY A 194 -20.05 1.40 -3.26
CA GLY A 194 -20.03 0.53 -4.44
C GLY A 194 -18.89 0.84 -5.41
N ILE A 195 -17.73 1.27 -4.89
CA ILE A 195 -16.50 1.49 -5.65
C ILE A 195 -15.66 0.20 -5.58
N ALA A 196 -15.22 -0.31 -6.73
CA ALA A 196 -14.35 -1.48 -6.77
C ALA A 196 -12.95 -1.13 -6.26
N MET A 197 -12.31 -2.04 -5.53
CA MET A 197 -11.04 -1.78 -4.86
C MET A 197 -10.05 -2.91 -5.07
N VAL A 198 -8.80 -2.55 -5.38
CA VAL A 198 -7.68 -3.48 -5.51
C VAL A 198 -6.52 -3.03 -4.62
N GLY A 199 -6.29 -3.76 -3.53
CA GLY A 199 -5.16 -3.56 -2.61
C GLY A 199 -3.84 -4.07 -3.19
N ALA A 200 -2.85 -3.19 -3.30
CA ALA A 200 -1.52 -3.43 -3.84
C ALA A 200 -0.56 -3.93 -2.76
N THR A 201 -0.62 -3.38 -1.54
CA THR A 201 0.34 -3.65 -0.46
C THR A 201 -0.31 -3.92 0.89
N LEU A 202 -1.62 -4.22 0.90
CA LEU A 202 -2.33 -4.64 2.12
C LEU A 202 -2.12 -6.13 2.37
N THR A 203 -1.29 -6.49 3.34
CA THR A 203 -0.95 -7.89 3.65
C THR A 203 -1.67 -8.42 4.90
N ALA A 204 -2.19 -7.57 5.80
CA ALA A 204 -2.84 -8.02 7.03
C ALA A 204 -4.00 -9.01 6.79
N THR A 205 -3.89 -10.23 7.34
CA THR A 205 -4.79 -11.37 7.03
C THR A 205 -6.25 -11.10 7.39
N ASN A 206 -6.50 -10.25 8.40
CA ASN A 206 -7.84 -9.93 8.88
C ASN A 206 -8.64 -8.96 7.98
N ILE A 207 -8.02 -8.32 6.97
CA ILE A 207 -8.71 -7.40 6.04
C ILE A 207 -9.40 -8.18 4.90
N GLN A 208 -10.48 -8.88 5.20
CA GLN A 208 -11.14 -9.77 4.22
C GLN A 208 -12.66 -9.67 4.28
N GLY A 209 -13.33 -10.16 3.23
CA GLY A 209 -14.79 -10.20 3.16
C GLY A 209 -15.44 -8.81 3.04
N ILE A 210 -14.70 -7.80 2.56
CA ILE A 210 -15.22 -6.47 2.29
C ILE A 210 -15.76 -6.44 0.86
N ASN A 211 -17.02 -6.01 0.68
CA ASN A 211 -17.67 -6.01 -0.62
C ASN A 211 -16.90 -5.13 -1.62
N GLY A 212 -16.64 -5.69 -2.81
CA GLY A 212 -15.93 -5.00 -3.88
C GLY A 212 -14.43 -4.79 -3.66
N PHE A 213 -13.87 -5.36 -2.59
CA PHE A 213 -12.44 -5.33 -2.33
C PHE A 213 -11.79 -6.68 -2.67
N VAL A 214 -10.68 -6.61 -3.40
CA VAL A 214 -9.70 -7.68 -3.52
C VAL A 214 -8.30 -7.14 -3.25
N ARG A 215 -7.36 -8.02 -2.90
CA ARG A 215 -5.94 -7.65 -2.79
C ARG A 215 -5.09 -8.54 -3.69
N ILE A 216 -4.08 -7.96 -4.31
CA ILE A 216 -3.11 -8.70 -5.13
C ILE A 216 -1.89 -9.15 -4.32
N ALA A 217 -1.60 -8.47 -3.19
CA ALA A 217 -0.54 -8.85 -2.26
C ALA A 217 -0.87 -10.18 -1.58
N PRO A 218 0.12 -11.06 -1.34
CA PRO A 218 -0.06 -12.19 -0.44
C PRO A 218 -0.56 -11.72 0.93
N THR A 219 -1.26 -12.59 1.66
CA THR A 219 -1.58 -12.28 3.06
C THR A 219 -0.35 -12.53 3.94
N ASN A 220 -0.32 -11.91 5.12
CA ASN A 220 0.68 -12.21 6.15
C ASN A 220 0.70 -13.69 6.53
N GLU A 221 -0.44 -14.39 6.40
CA GLU A 221 -0.48 -15.84 6.56
C GLU A 221 0.26 -16.53 5.41
N ASP A 222 0.00 -16.16 4.15
CA ASP A 222 0.70 -16.73 2.99
C ASP A 222 2.21 -16.50 3.06
N GLU A 223 2.64 -15.31 3.45
CA GLU A 223 4.04 -14.95 3.64
C GLU A 223 4.69 -15.79 4.75
N ALA A 224 4.06 -15.88 5.91
CA ALA A 224 4.56 -16.67 7.02
C ALA A 224 4.67 -18.17 6.67
N TYR A 225 3.74 -18.71 5.90
CA TYR A 225 3.78 -20.10 5.44
C TYR A 225 4.86 -20.31 4.37
N ALA A 226 5.02 -19.36 3.45
CA ALA A 226 6.11 -19.38 2.48
C ALA A 226 7.49 -19.35 3.18
N ALA A 227 7.65 -18.47 4.17
CA ALA A 227 8.86 -18.37 5.01
C ALA A 227 9.11 -19.66 5.79
N ALA A 228 8.11 -20.18 6.51
CA ALA A 228 8.23 -21.42 7.27
C ALA A 228 8.60 -22.61 6.36
N GLY A 229 7.95 -22.72 5.19
CA GLY A 229 8.27 -23.75 4.20
C GLY A 229 9.71 -23.66 3.70
N TYR A 230 10.19 -22.46 3.39
CA TYR A 230 11.58 -22.20 3.02
C TYR A 230 12.56 -22.65 4.13
N LEU A 231 12.34 -22.18 5.35
CA LEU A 231 13.21 -22.45 6.50
C LEU A 231 13.25 -23.94 6.87
N LYS A 232 12.11 -24.62 6.82
CA LYS A 232 12.02 -26.07 7.05
C LYS A 232 12.83 -26.86 6.03
N ARG A 233 12.77 -26.51 4.74
CA ARG A 233 13.60 -27.13 3.68
C ARG A 233 15.09 -26.90 3.90
N ARG A 234 15.47 -25.78 4.51
CA ARG A 234 16.86 -25.44 4.87
C ARG A 234 17.33 -26.09 6.18
N GLY A 235 16.47 -26.86 6.84
CA GLY A 235 16.83 -27.58 8.07
C GLY A 235 16.88 -26.70 9.32
N ILE A 236 16.28 -25.52 9.30
CA ILE A 236 16.15 -24.65 10.48
C ILE A 236 15.18 -25.31 11.46
N ALA A 237 15.68 -25.73 12.61
CA ALA A 237 14.95 -26.46 13.64
C ALA A 237 14.44 -25.58 14.78
N THR A 238 15.13 -24.47 15.09
CA THR A 238 14.77 -23.62 16.24
C THR A 238 14.63 -22.15 15.85
N ALA A 239 13.56 -21.52 16.32
CA ALA A 239 13.33 -20.10 16.12
C ALA A 239 12.85 -19.38 17.39
N VAL A 240 13.04 -18.06 17.44
CA VAL A 240 12.35 -17.15 18.36
C VAL A 240 11.57 -16.14 17.53
N VAL A 241 10.37 -15.79 17.98
CA VAL A 241 9.54 -14.75 17.34
C VAL A 241 9.63 -13.47 18.16
N ILE A 242 9.93 -12.36 17.48
CA ILE A 242 9.78 -10.99 17.99
C ILE A 242 8.58 -10.38 17.26
N GLN A 243 7.67 -9.73 17.97
CA GLN A 243 6.46 -9.16 17.37
C GLN A 243 6.14 -7.78 17.93
N ASP A 244 5.77 -6.86 17.03
CA ASP A 244 5.16 -5.59 17.38
C ASP A 244 3.70 -5.78 17.81
N VAL A 245 3.33 -5.24 18.96
CA VAL A 245 1.98 -5.36 19.56
C VAL A 245 1.17 -4.06 19.54
N ALA A 246 1.63 -3.02 18.85
CA ALA A 246 0.88 -1.77 18.69
C ALA A 246 -0.53 -2.03 18.12
N GLU A 247 -1.57 -1.52 18.78
CA GLU A 247 -2.98 -1.80 18.46
C GLU A 247 -3.37 -1.42 17.02
N GLY A 248 -2.79 -0.34 16.49
CA GLY A 248 -3.02 0.11 15.11
C GLY A 248 -2.25 -0.66 14.03
N ASN A 249 -1.32 -1.55 14.41
CA ASN A 249 -0.48 -2.28 13.48
C ASN A 249 -1.09 -3.64 13.09
N LEU A 250 -2.06 -3.59 12.16
CA LEU A 250 -2.74 -4.78 11.64
C LEU A 250 -1.78 -5.76 10.92
N TYR A 251 -0.67 -5.24 10.40
CA TYR A 251 0.38 -6.03 9.76
C TYR A 251 1.09 -6.95 10.77
N ALA A 252 1.80 -6.37 11.74
CA ALA A 252 2.65 -7.14 12.65
C ALA A 252 1.87 -8.17 13.49
N SER A 253 0.66 -7.80 13.93
CA SER A 253 -0.19 -8.65 14.76
C SER A 253 -0.56 -9.99 14.10
N THR A 254 -0.80 -9.98 12.78
CA THR A 254 -1.17 -11.19 12.03
C THR A 254 0.05 -12.00 11.57
N LEU A 255 1.16 -11.34 11.25
CA LEU A 255 2.37 -11.98 10.73
C LEU A 255 3.07 -12.90 11.76
N GLY A 256 3.34 -12.41 12.97
CA GLY A 256 4.04 -13.20 14.00
C GLY A 256 3.21 -14.39 14.50
N THR A 257 1.89 -14.22 14.54
CA THR A 257 0.93 -15.28 14.87
C THR A 257 0.94 -16.38 13.79
N ALA A 258 0.88 -15.99 12.51
CA ALA A 258 0.89 -16.95 11.41
C ALA A 258 2.21 -17.74 11.34
N PHE A 259 3.36 -17.08 11.51
CA PHE A 259 4.65 -17.77 11.50
C PHE A 259 4.79 -18.77 12.64
N THR A 260 4.34 -18.39 13.84
CA THR A 260 4.34 -19.29 15.01
C THR A 260 3.62 -20.60 14.69
N LYS A 261 2.43 -20.51 14.09
CA LYS A 261 1.64 -21.67 13.67
C LYS A 261 2.30 -22.45 12.54
N ALA A 262 2.82 -21.76 11.52
CA ALA A 262 3.38 -22.39 10.32
C ALA A 262 4.73 -23.08 10.56
N PHE A 263 5.56 -22.54 11.45
CA PHE A 263 6.90 -23.05 11.72
C PHE A 263 6.89 -24.28 12.63
N GLN A 264 5.97 -24.36 13.60
CA GLN A 264 5.92 -25.50 14.51
C GLN A 264 5.56 -26.82 13.80
N ASP A 265 6.34 -27.88 14.04
CA ASP A 265 6.12 -29.25 13.55
C ASP A 265 6.78 -30.24 14.51
N GLY A 266 6.08 -30.51 15.62
CA GLY A 266 6.58 -31.35 16.71
C GLY A 266 7.96 -30.92 17.22
N ASP A 267 8.85 -31.90 17.42
CA ASP A 267 10.22 -31.65 17.87
C ASP A 267 11.19 -31.25 16.74
N LYS A 268 10.78 -31.39 15.47
CA LYS A 268 11.65 -31.10 14.31
C LYS A 268 11.84 -29.60 14.11
N HIS A 269 10.76 -28.84 14.28
CA HIS A 269 10.73 -27.40 14.10
C HIS A 269 9.94 -26.79 15.26
N ARG A 270 10.61 -26.03 16.13
CA ARG A 270 9.99 -25.51 17.35
C ARG A 270 10.46 -24.12 17.71
N LEU A 271 9.58 -23.38 18.40
CA LEU A 271 9.98 -22.15 19.08
C LEU A 271 10.70 -22.52 20.37
N VAL A 272 11.85 -21.89 20.63
CA VAL A 272 12.67 -22.17 21.81
C VAL A 272 12.41 -21.23 22.98
N ALA A 273 11.60 -20.19 22.76
CA ALA A 273 11.16 -19.26 23.78
C ALA A 273 9.73 -18.83 23.53
N GLU A 274 9.11 -18.25 24.56
CA GLU A 274 7.90 -17.46 24.36
C GLU A 274 8.17 -16.28 23.43
N ARG A 275 7.11 -15.81 22.77
CA ARG A 275 7.19 -14.67 21.86
C ARG A 275 7.67 -13.43 22.63
N MET A 276 8.71 -12.79 22.12
CA MET A 276 9.17 -11.50 22.60
C MET A 276 8.35 -10.40 21.93
N THR A 277 8.00 -9.36 22.69
CA THR A 277 7.11 -8.29 22.20
C THR A 277 7.70 -6.92 22.45
N TYR A 278 7.41 -5.98 21.56
CA TYR A 278 7.64 -4.55 21.73
C TYR A 278 6.42 -3.77 21.23
N ASP A 279 6.19 -2.55 21.73
CA ASP A 279 5.04 -1.73 21.31
C ASP A 279 5.49 -0.49 20.56
N SER A 280 5.39 -0.50 19.23
CA SER A 280 5.83 0.64 18.41
C SER A 280 5.04 1.92 18.63
N SER A 281 3.88 1.88 19.27
CA SER A 281 3.07 3.07 19.55
C SER A 281 3.63 3.90 20.71
N VAL A 282 4.47 3.30 21.55
CA VAL A 282 5.01 3.94 22.77
C VAL A 282 6.36 4.59 22.49
N SER A 283 6.34 5.74 21.81
CA SER A 283 7.47 6.70 21.61
C SER A 283 8.89 6.11 21.76
N SER A 284 9.85 6.78 22.38
CA SER A 284 11.23 6.26 22.52
C SER A 284 11.36 4.99 23.37
N ALA A 285 10.27 4.43 23.91
CA ALA A 285 10.32 3.25 24.77
C ALA A 285 10.53 1.97 23.95
N TRP A 286 9.93 1.85 22.76
CA TRP A 286 10.09 0.66 21.91
C TRP A 286 11.55 0.40 21.52
N GLN A 287 12.34 1.47 21.35
CA GLN A 287 13.79 1.36 21.07
C GLN A 287 14.52 0.69 22.23
N ASN A 288 14.16 1.04 23.48
CA ASN A 288 14.71 0.40 24.66
C ASN A 288 14.25 -1.05 24.79
N GLU A 289 13.00 -1.36 24.49
CA GLU A 289 12.50 -2.75 24.50
C GLU A 289 13.31 -3.64 23.55
N LEU A 290 13.49 -3.20 22.29
CA LEU A 290 14.32 -3.91 21.31
C LEU A 290 15.78 -4.05 21.77
N ARG A 291 16.34 -3.03 22.42
CA ARG A 291 17.72 -3.04 22.93
C ARG A 291 18.01 -4.15 23.94
N TYR A 292 17.02 -4.59 24.71
CA TYR A 292 17.20 -5.64 25.72
C TYR A 292 16.96 -7.06 25.17
N MET A 293 16.33 -7.23 24.01
CA MET A 293 16.02 -8.55 23.43
C MET A 293 17.26 -9.40 23.11
N PRO A 294 18.38 -8.86 22.59
CA PRO A 294 19.59 -9.65 22.32
C PRO A 294 20.12 -10.42 23.53
N GLY A 295 19.99 -9.87 24.75
CA GLY A 295 20.40 -10.55 25.97
C GLY A 295 19.62 -11.85 26.23
N GLN A 296 18.32 -11.85 25.90
CA GLN A 296 17.48 -13.06 25.98
C GLN A 296 17.82 -14.03 24.84
N LEU A 297 18.02 -13.52 23.62
CA LEU A 297 18.40 -14.34 22.46
C LEU A 297 19.72 -15.09 22.69
N CYS A 298 20.70 -14.44 23.33
CA CYS A 298 21.96 -15.08 23.72
C CYS A 298 21.78 -16.30 24.64
N GLN A 299 20.75 -16.31 25.49
CA GLN A 299 20.44 -17.42 26.39
C GLN A 299 19.70 -18.54 25.66
N GLN A 300 18.76 -18.17 24.79
CA GLN A 300 17.90 -19.12 24.07
C GLN A 300 18.61 -19.82 22.90
N ARG A 301 19.66 -19.19 22.34
CA ARG A 301 20.46 -19.70 21.21
C ARG A 301 19.62 -20.26 20.04
N PRO A 302 18.62 -19.51 19.51
CA PRO A 302 17.88 -19.96 18.34
C PRO A 302 18.75 -19.99 17.10
N GLN A 303 18.43 -20.85 16.14
CA GLN A 303 19.02 -20.79 14.79
C GLN A 303 18.47 -19.62 13.98
N LEU A 304 17.26 -19.16 14.29
CA LEU A 304 16.58 -18.09 13.57
C LEU A 304 15.84 -17.14 14.52
N VAL A 305 15.89 -15.84 14.22
CA VAL A 305 14.97 -14.86 14.78
C VAL A 305 13.96 -14.48 13.71
N TYR A 306 12.67 -14.74 13.94
CA TYR A 306 11.61 -14.23 13.09
C TYR A 306 11.11 -12.90 13.63
N PHE A 307 11.36 -11.82 12.89
CA PHE A 307 11.00 -10.46 13.26
C PHE A 307 9.70 -10.04 12.56
N ALA A 308 8.59 -10.07 13.30
CA ALA A 308 7.27 -9.63 12.86
C ALA A 308 7.03 -8.17 13.27
N GLY A 309 7.73 -7.26 12.59
CA GLY A 309 7.65 -5.81 12.79
C GLY A 309 7.86 -5.06 11.48
N ARG A 310 7.68 -3.73 11.52
CA ARG A 310 7.89 -2.82 10.38
C ARG A 310 9.39 -2.62 10.08
N GLY A 311 9.74 -2.26 8.85
CA GLY A 311 11.12 -2.05 8.40
C GLY A 311 11.89 -1.05 9.26
N GLN A 312 11.26 0.08 9.63
CA GLN A 312 11.92 1.07 10.49
C GLN A 312 12.38 0.47 11.83
N HIS A 313 11.59 -0.43 12.43
CA HIS A 313 11.92 -1.07 13.70
C HIS A 313 12.96 -2.18 13.54
N LEU A 314 12.97 -2.84 12.37
CA LEU A 314 13.95 -3.86 12.05
C LEU A 314 15.38 -3.30 12.12
N THR A 315 15.63 -2.13 11.52
CA THR A 315 16.98 -1.52 11.53
C THR A 315 17.53 -1.32 12.95
N HIS A 316 16.71 -0.79 13.86
CA HIS A 316 17.06 -0.64 15.27
C HIS A 316 17.26 -1.98 16.00
N PHE A 317 16.48 -3.01 15.66
CA PHE A 317 16.68 -4.35 16.19
C PHE A 317 18.01 -4.96 15.71
N LEU A 318 18.36 -4.78 14.44
CA LEU A 318 19.64 -5.24 13.87
C LEU A 318 20.82 -4.55 14.57
N ASP A 319 20.73 -3.25 14.86
CA ASP A 319 21.74 -2.54 15.64
C ASP A 319 21.92 -3.12 17.04
N ALA A 320 20.82 -3.37 17.75
CA ALA A 320 20.86 -3.96 19.07
C ALA A 320 21.50 -5.36 19.01
N LEU A 321 21.15 -6.15 18.00
CA LEU A 321 21.65 -7.50 17.81
C LEU A 321 23.13 -7.52 17.38
N ALA A 322 23.60 -6.53 16.62
CA ALA A 322 25.01 -6.38 16.24
C ALA A 322 25.89 -6.10 17.46
N ASN A 323 25.35 -5.33 18.41
CA ASN A 323 26.00 -4.93 19.66
C ASN A 323 25.73 -5.90 20.84
N ARG A 324 25.31 -7.13 20.56
CA ARG A 324 25.03 -8.17 21.56
C ARG A 324 26.29 -8.58 22.34
N SER A 325 26.08 -9.14 23.54
CA SER A 325 27.17 -9.65 24.38
C SER A 325 27.74 -11.01 23.93
N CYS A 326 26.91 -11.88 23.35
CA CYS A 326 27.32 -13.19 22.83
C CYS A 326 27.89 -13.08 21.39
N THR A 327 29.09 -12.50 21.28
CA THR A 327 29.75 -12.28 19.98
C THR A 327 30.17 -13.57 19.26
N ASP A 328 30.25 -14.69 19.99
CA ASP A 328 30.51 -16.03 19.45
C ASP A 328 29.31 -16.64 18.71
N GLN A 329 28.10 -16.13 18.94
CA GLN A 329 26.87 -16.62 18.32
C GLN A 329 26.56 -15.84 17.04
N GLN A 330 26.24 -16.56 15.96
CA GLN A 330 25.72 -15.97 14.72
C GLN A 330 24.19 -16.02 14.74
N PHE A 331 23.57 -14.96 14.22
CA PHE A 331 22.12 -14.86 14.10
C PHE A 331 21.74 -14.61 12.65
N THR A 332 20.72 -15.35 12.20
CA THR A 332 19.98 -15.04 10.98
C THR A 332 18.62 -14.50 11.38
N VAL A 333 18.24 -13.37 10.79
CA VAL A 333 16.92 -12.75 10.97
C VAL A 333 16.08 -13.03 9.73
N PHE A 334 14.86 -13.53 9.93
CA PHE A 334 13.85 -13.61 8.88
C PHE A 334 12.70 -12.64 9.20
N THR A 335 12.21 -11.89 8.22
CA THR A 335 11.12 -10.92 8.42
C THR A 335 10.14 -10.90 7.23
N GLY A 336 9.18 -9.99 7.24
CA GLY A 336 8.13 -9.87 6.22
C GLY A 336 8.39 -8.76 5.18
N ASP A 337 7.40 -8.55 4.33
CA ASP A 337 7.45 -7.67 3.16
C ASP A 337 7.77 -6.23 3.44
N ASP A 338 7.41 -5.69 4.61
CA ASP A 338 7.67 -4.27 4.93
C ASP A 338 9.17 -3.90 4.90
N THR A 339 10.07 -4.90 4.86
CA THR A 339 11.51 -4.72 4.62
C THR A 339 11.83 -4.16 3.22
N THR A 340 10.97 -4.37 2.22
CA THR A 340 11.13 -3.76 0.89
C THR A 340 11.01 -2.24 0.92
N ASN A 341 10.41 -1.68 1.98
CA ASN A 341 10.24 -0.24 2.14
C ASN A 341 11.44 0.46 2.79
N LEU A 342 12.50 -0.26 3.16
CA LEU A 342 13.72 0.37 3.67
C LEU A 342 14.34 1.28 2.61
N SER A 343 14.75 2.48 3.02
CA SER A 343 15.52 3.39 2.16
C SER A 343 16.91 2.82 1.86
N ALA A 344 17.57 3.35 0.82
CA ALA A 344 18.95 2.98 0.52
C ALA A 344 19.91 3.17 1.72
N GLU A 345 19.70 4.22 2.51
CA GLU A 345 20.46 4.47 3.74
C GLU A 345 20.19 3.40 4.80
N GLN A 346 18.93 3.01 5.00
CA GLN A 346 18.55 1.97 5.95
C GLN A 346 19.05 0.58 5.53
N LEU A 347 19.05 0.27 4.22
CA LEU A 347 19.61 -0.97 3.68
C LEU A 347 21.13 -1.04 3.88
N ALA A 348 21.84 0.06 3.62
CA ALA A 348 23.28 0.16 3.86
C ALA A 348 23.60 -0.01 5.35
N HIS A 349 22.84 0.67 6.22
CA HIS A 349 22.97 0.55 7.67
C HIS A 349 22.68 -0.86 8.18
N ALA A 350 21.63 -1.51 7.67
CA ALA A 350 21.33 -2.91 7.99
C ALA A 350 22.46 -3.85 7.53
N ALA A 351 23.07 -3.61 6.37
CA ALA A 351 24.21 -4.41 5.90
C ALA A 351 25.46 -4.24 6.77
N ASP A 352 25.72 -3.03 7.29
CA ASP A 352 26.84 -2.75 8.20
C ASP A 352 26.76 -3.52 9.53
N THR A 353 25.58 -4.03 9.90
CA THR A 353 25.42 -4.89 11.08
C THR A 353 26.03 -6.28 10.89
N HIS A 354 26.31 -6.69 9.64
CA HIS A 354 26.78 -8.02 9.25
C HIS A 354 25.87 -9.18 9.72
N ILE A 355 24.60 -8.88 10.02
CA ILE A 355 23.58 -9.87 10.35
C ILE A 355 22.92 -10.30 9.04
N GLU A 356 22.81 -11.62 8.84
CA GLU A 356 22.08 -12.13 7.67
C GLU A 356 20.59 -11.83 7.84
N VAL A 357 20.02 -11.08 6.88
CA VAL A 357 18.59 -10.77 6.84
C VAL A 357 17.97 -11.43 5.61
N LEU A 358 16.98 -12.28 5.87
CA LEU A 358 16.10 -12.87 4.87
C LEU A 358 14.69 -12.30 5.07
N TYR A 359 13.92 -12.19 4.00
CA TYR A 359 12.54 -11.73 4.11
C TYR A 359 11.66 -12.22 2.98
N THR A 360 10.36 -12.30 3.22
CA THR A 360 9.39 -12.41 2.14
C THR A 360 9.18 -11.05 1.51
N GLY A 361 9.12 -10.96 0.19
CA GLY A 361 8.67 -9.76 -0.51
C GLY A 361 7.29 -9.97 -1.16
N LEU A 362 6.70 -8.91 -1.70
CA LEU A 362 5.44 -9.02 -2.45
C LEU A 362 5.65 -9.40 -3.92
N SER A 363 6.79 -8.99 -4.48
CA SER A 363 7.21 -9.29 -5.85
C SER A 363 8.70 -8.97 -6.03
N HIS A 364 9.31 -9.45 -7.11
CA HIS A 364 10.68 -9.07 -7.47
C HIS A 364 10.90 -9.26 -8.99
N PRO A 365 11.61 -8.35 -9.69
CA PRO A 365 11.85 -8.46 -11.13
C PRO A 365 12.56 -9.76 -11.53
N ASP A 366 13.43 -10.31 -10.67
CA ASP A 366 14.15 -11.56 -10.95
C ASP A 366 13.29 -12.81 -10.95
N MET A 367 12.04 -12.74 -10.48
CA MET A 367 11.08 -13.83 -10.70
C MET A 367 10.95 -14.16 -12.19
N TYR A 368 11.05 -13.17 -13.07
CA TYR A 368 11.03 -13.38 -14.53
C TYR A 368 12.16 -14.25 -15.04
N ARG A 369 13.37 -14.08 -14.48
CA ARG A 369 14.58 -14.78 -14.95
C ARG A 369 14.72 -16.14 -14.29
N SER A 370 14.45 -16.21 -12.99
CA SER A 370 14.70 -17.38 -12.15
C SER A 370 13.51 -18.33 -12.06
N ALA A 371 12.29 -17.84 -12.27
CA ALA A 371 11.05 -18.62 -12.23
C ALA A 371 10.03 -18.11 -13.26
N PRO A 372 10.36 -18.12 -14.57
CA PRO A 372 9.51 -17.54 -15.62
C PRO A 372 8.09 -18.10 -15.64
N GLN A 373 7.90 -19.36 -15.22
CA GLN A 373 6.57 -19.98 -15.11
C GLN A 373 5.69 -19.40 -14.00
N ALA A 374 6.25 -18.67 -13.04
CA ALA A 374 5.52 -18.08 -11.92
C ALA A 374 4.99 -16.67 -12.22
N VAL A 375 5.34 -16.08 -13.37
CA VAL A 375 4.96 -14.73 -13.79
C VAL A 375 4.53 -14.68 -15.24
N SER A 376 3.77 -13.65 -15.60
CA SER A 376 3.43 -13.39 -17.00
C SER A 376 4.60 -12.75 -17.74
N ALA A 377 5.17 -13.47 -18.71
CA ALA A 377 6.28 -12.94 -19.52
C ALA A 377 5.95 -11.62 -20.25
N PRO A 378 4.77 -11.43 -20.87
CA PRO A 378 4.38 -10.15 -21.46
C PRO A 378 4.34 -8.98 -20.47
N SER A 379 3.99 -9.24 -19.21
CA SER A 379 3.96 -8.21 -18.16
C SER A 379 5.35 -7.98 -17.56
N ALA A 380 6.01 -9.04 -17.11
CA ALA A 380 7.27 -8.99 -16.37
C ALA A 380 8.45 -8.44 -17.20
N LYS A 381 8.45 -8.63 -18.52
CA LYS A 381 9.51 -8.07 -19.41
C LYS A 381 9.63 -6.54 -19.32
N ASN A 382 8.55 -5.83 -18.94
CA ASN A 382 8.56 -4.37 -18.86
C ASN A 382 9.38 -3.84 -17.68
N PHE A 383 9.73 -4.71 -16.73
CA PHE A 383 10.51 -4.41 -15.52
C PHE A 383 11.98 -4.86 -15.63
N GLN A 384 12.36 -5.48 -16.75
CA GLN A 384 13.74 -5.90 -17.01
C GLN A 384 14.54 -4.75 -17.64
N PRO A 385 15.88 -4.82 -17.61
CA PRO A 385 16.72 -3.91 -18.40
C PRO A 385 16.28 -3.87 -19.87
N GLY A 386 16.11 -2.66 -20.42
CA GLY A 386 15.57 -2.41 -21.75
C GLY A 386 14.04 -2.48 -21.87
N GLY A 387 13.31 -2.83 -20.81
CA GLY A 387 11.84 -2.78 -20.73
C GLY A 387 11.30 -1.34 -20.71
N LEU A 388 9.97 -1.18 -20.78
CA LEU A 388 9.35 0.15 -20.83
C LEU A 388 9.66 1.03 -19.61
N LEU A 389 9.65 0.47 -18.39
CA LEU A 389 10.01 1.24 -17.19
C LEU A 389 11.46 1.70 -17.24
N ASP A 390 12.35 0.84 -17.73
CA ASP A 390 13.77 1.17 -17.88
C ASP A 390 13.98 2.31 -18.89
N GLN A 391 13.24 2.30 -20.00
CA GLN A 391 13.29 3.37 -20.98
C GLN A 391 12.71 4.70 -20.46
N TRP A 392 11.65 4.65 -19.65
CA TRP A 392 10.98 5.86 -19.17
C TRP A 392 11.61 6.44 -17.90
N PHE A 393 12.17 5.58 -17.05
CA PHE A 393 12.69 5.89 -15.73
C PHE A 393 14.04 5.18 -15.48
N PRO A 394 15.09 5.44 -16.29
CA PRO A 394 16.33 4.65 -16.31
C PRO A 394 17.19 4.76 -15.04
N ARG A 395 16.89 5.69 -14.15
CA ARG A 395 17.65 5.92 -12.89
C ARG A 395 17.06 5.20 -11.69
N ASP A 396 15.92 4.55 -11.88
CA ASP A 396 15.17 3.92 -10.82
C ASP A 396 15.47 2.43 -10.78
N THR A 397 15.64 1.89 -9.58
CA THR A 397 15.71 0.44 -9.39
C THR A 397 14.29 -0.15 -9.42
N ARG A 398 14.20 -1.47 -9.39
CA ARG A 398 12.91 -2.19 -9.38
C ARG A 398 12.90 -3.29 -8.33
N ASP A 399 13.94 -3.32 -7.51
CA ASP A 399 14.27 -4.44 -6.63
C ASP A 399 13.40 -4.45 -5.36
N ASP A 400 12.77 -3.32 -5.03
CA ASP A 400 11.76 -3.23 -3.97
C ASP A 400 10.40 -3.85 -4.35
N GLY A 401 10.19 -4.18 -5.63
CA GLY A 401 8.94 -4.76 -6.14
C GLY A 401 7.76 -3.77 -6.22
N GLY A 402 7.90 -2.52 -5.76
CA GLY A 402 6.81 -1.55 -5.68
C GLY A 402 6.17 -1.27 -7.04
N ALA A 403 6.99 -1.13 -8.08
CA ALA A 403 6.50 -0.93 -9.45
C ALA A 403 5.70 -2.11 -10.00
N LEU A 404 6.04 -3.35 -9.62
CA LEU A 404 5.29 -4.53 -10.06
C LEU A 404 3.93 -4.58 -9.35
N MET A 405 3.88 -4.23 -8.06
CA MET A 405 2.63 -4.19 -7.29
C MET A 405 1.69 -3.09 -7.78
N GLY A 406 2.18 -1.86 -7.98
CA GLY A 406 1.36 -0.77 -8.51
C GLY A 406 0.83 -1.05 -9.92
N HIS A 407 1.64 -1.69 -10.77
CA HIS A 407 1.22 -2.16 -12.08
C HIS A 407 0.12 -3.21 -12.00
N ASP A 408 0.34 -4.27 -11.22
CA ASP A 408 -0.61 -5.39 -11.17
C ASP A 408 -1.94 -5.00 -10.52
N ALA A 409 -1.94 -4.00 -9.61
CA ALA A 409 -3.16 -3.50 -9.00
C ALA A 409 -4.05 -2.76 -10.01
N VAL A 410 -3.45 -1.86 -10.81
CA VAL A 410 -4.17 -1.19 -11.91
C VAL A 410 -4.53 -2.17 -13.01
N LEU A 411 -3.66 -3.13 -13.33
CA LEU A 411 -3.95 -4.19 -14.31
C LEU A 411 -5.15 -5.04 -13.90
N ALA A 412 -5.26 -5.43 -12.62
CA ALA A 412 -6.40 -6.19 -12.12
C ALA A 412 -7.70 -5.36 -12.18
N ALA A 413 -7.65 -4.08 -11.82
CA ALA A 413 -8.79 -3.17 -11.98
C ALA A 413 -9.20 -3.04 -13.47
N ALA A 414 -8.22 -2.84 -14.36
CA ALA A 414 -8.40 -2.76 -15.80
C ALA A 414 -9.02 -4.02 -16.41
N HIS A 415 -8.57 -5.20 -15.96
CA HIS A 415 -9.13 -6.48 -16.38
C HIS A 415 -10.59 -6.62 -15.94
N GLY A 416 -10.92 -6.22 -14.70
CA GLY A 416 -12.30 -6.24 -14.19
C GLY A 416 -13.22 -5.28 -14.95
N ILE A 417 -12.70 -4.09 -15.29
CA ILE A 417 -13.36 -3.11 -16.16
C ILE A 417 -13.65 -3.69 -17.53
N GLN A 418 -12.66 -4.35 -18.15
CA GLN A 418 -12.82 -4.99 -19.45
C GLN A 418 -13.88 -6.10 -19.41
N MET A 419 -13.85 -6.96 -18.39
CA MET A 419 -14.85 -8.02 -18.21
C MET A 419 -16.25 -7.43 -18.01
N ALA A 420 -16.38 -6.38 -17.20
CA ALA A 420 -17.66 -5.72 -16.95
C ALA A 420 -18.20 -5.01 -18.21
N ALA A 421 -17.32 -4.42 -19.03
CA ALA A 421 -17.69 -3.74 -20.28
C ALA A 421 -18.22 -4.68 -21.37
N ARG A 422 -17.89 -5.98 -21.31
CA ARG A 422 -18.46 -6.98 -22.24
C ARG A 422 -19.95 -7.24 -21.98
N TRP A 423 -20.44 -6.89 -20.80
CA TRP A 423 -21.86 -6.95 -20.47
C TRP A 423 -22.58 -5.71 -21.01
N GLN A 424 -23.83 -5.87 -21.48
CA GLN A 424 -24.64 -4.74 -21.96
C GLN A 424 -25.02 -3.85 -20.77
N GLY A 425 -24.29 -2.74 -20.57
CA GLY A 425 -24.56 -1.80 -19.48
C GLY A 425 -23.45 -0.76 -19.31
N GLN A 426 -23.69 0.22 -18.43
CA GLN A 426 -22.67 1.17 -18.02
C GLN A 426 -21.67 0.48 -17.08
N VAL A 427 -20.37 0.69 -17.31
CA VAL A 427 -19.32 0.21 -16.40
C VAL A 427 -19.37 1.07 -15.14
N VAL A 428 -19.76 0.43 -14.03
CA VAL A 428 -19.83 1.03 -12.68
C VAL A 428 -19.06 0.16 -11.70
N GLY A 429 -18.67 0.71 -10.55
CA GLY A 429 -17.83 0.01 -9.58
C GLY A 429 -18.36 -1.36 -9.14
N ASP A 430 -19.65 -1.47 -8.79
CA ASP A 430 -20.25 -2.76 -8.43
C ASP A 430 -20.16 -3.81 -9.55
N ALA A 431 -20.22 -3.40 -10.81
CA ALA A 431 -20.06 -4.31 -11.94
C ALA A 431 -18.62 -4.80 -12.06
N VAL A 432 -17.64 -3.90 -11.89
CA VAL A 432 -16.21 -4.23 -11.85
C VAL A 432 -15.90 -5.19 -10.69
N ALA A 433 -16.38 -4.86 -9.49
CA ALA A 433 -16.22 -5.66 -8.27
C ALA A 433 -16.68 -7.11 -8.45
N ARG A 434 -17.83 -7.33 -9.09
CA ARG A 434 -18.34 -8.69 -9.37
C ARG A 434 -17.41 -9.50 -10.28
N MET A 435 -16.67 -8.85 -11.16
CA MET A 435 -15.76 -9.53 -12.09
C MET A 435 -14.51 -10.06 -11.40
N PHE A 436 -14.07 -9.49 -10.28
CA PHE A 436 -12.92 -10.00 -9.56
C PHE A 436 -13.12 -11.47 -9.14
N HIS A 437 -14.34 -11.87 -8.75
CA HIS A 437 -14.64 -13.26 -8.41
C HIS A 437 -14.67 -14.22 -9.62
N GLN A 438 -14.62 -13.68 -10.83
CA GLN A 438 -14.56 -14.46 -12.08
C GLN A 438 -13.13 -14.56 -12.62
N MET A 439 -12.16 -13.86 -12.03
CA MET A 439 -10.75 -13.90 -12.41
C MET A 439 -10.09 -15.16 -11.85
N ASP A 440 -10.38 -16.30 -12.45
CA ASP A 440 -9.79 -17.60 -12.10
C ASP A 440 -9.51 -18.40 -13.37
N GLY A 441 -8.62 -19.40 -13.25
CA GLY A 441 -8.15 -20.21 -14.38
C GLY A 441 -7.66 -19.34 -15.55
N THR A 442 -8.26 -19.53 -16.73
CA THR A 442 -7.91 -18.76 -17.95
C THR A 442 -8.23 -17.26 -17.87
N GLN A 443 -8.96 -16.80 -16.86
CA GLN A 443 -9.26 -15.38 -16.60
C GLN A 443 -8.43 -14.80 -15.45
N GLN A 444 -7.43 -15.52 -14.95
CA GLN A 444 -6.50 -14.96 -13.97
C GLN A 444 -5.77 -13.75 -14.55
N VAL A 445 -5.46 -12.78 -13.69
CA VAL A 445 -4.67 -11.61 -14.08
C VAL A 445 -3.24 -12.08 -14.33
N ALA A 446 -2.77 -11.90 -15.57
CA ALA A 446 -1.42 -12.23 -15.99
C ALA A 446 -0.42 -11.14 -15.56
N GLY A 447 -0.19 -11.05 -14.26
CA GLY A 447 0.62 -10.02 -13.61
C GLY A 447 2.14 -10.22 -13.71
N ALA A 448 2.88 -9.13 -13.54
CA ALA A 448 4.33 -9.14 -13.46
C ALA A 448 4.84 -9.70 -12.11
N SER A 449 4.06 -9.51 -11.04
CA SER A 449 4.30 -10.09 -9.72
C SER A 449 3.83 -11.54 -9.60
N GLY A 450 3.22 -12.09 -10.65
CA GLY A 450 2.70 -13.45 -10.71
C GLY A 450 1.29 -13.52 -11.27
N PHE A 451 0.80 -14.74 -11.47
CA PHE A 451 -0.59 -14.98 -11.85
C PHE A 451 -1.51 -14.76 -10.65
N ILE A 452 -2.55 -13.95 -10.81
CA ILE A 452 -3.40 -13.51 -9.71
C ILE A 452 -4.85 -13.91 -9.96
N SER A 453 -5.41 -14.63 -9.00
CA SER A 453 -6.83 -14.94 -8.91
C SER A 453 -7.30 -14.75 -7.47
N PHE A 454 -8.60 -14.59 -7.28
CA PHE A 454 -9.16 -14.19 -5.98
C PHE A 454 -10.07 -15.25 -5.39
N GLN A 455 -10.00 -15.38 -4.07
CA GLN A 455 -10.95 -16.12 -3.25
C GLN A 455 -12.23 -15.28 -3.04
N ASN A 456 -13.30 -15.92 -2.56
CA ASN A 456 -14.58 -15.23 -2.29
C ASN A 456 -14.46 -14.13 -1.22
N ASN A 457 -13.47 -14.23 -0.33
CA ASN A 457 -13.19 -13.23 0.71
C ASN A 457 -12.29 -12.07 0.20
N GLY A 458 -11.89 -12.08 -1.08
CA GLY A 458 -11.05 -11.06 -1.71
C GLY A 458 -9.54 -11.26 -1.56
N ASN A 459 -9.09 -12.28 -0.83
CA ASN A 459 -7.67 -12.62 -0.75
C ASN A 459 -7.20 -13.34 -2.03
N PRO A 460 -5.93 -13.25 -2.41
CA PRO A 460 -5.45 -13.96 -3.58
C PRO A 460 -5.36 -15.46 -3.32
N ARG A 461 -5.40 -16.26 -4.38
CA ARG A 461 -5.19 -17.71 -4.29
C ARG A 461 -3.72 -18.02 -4.43
N ASN A 462 -3.12 -18.57 -3.36
CA ASN A 462 -1.77 -19.12 -3.35
C ASN A 462 -0.72 -18.18 -4.00
N LYS A 463 -0.82 -16.88 -3.75
CA LYS A 463 0.01 -15.85 -4.42
C LYS A 463 1.50 -16.18 -4.32
N ALA A 464 2.25 -15.92 -5.39
CA ALA A 464 3.70 -16.05 -5.41
C ALA A 464 4.34 -15.12 -4.37
N VAL A 465 5.25 -15.66 -3.56
CA VAL A 465 5.99 -14.95 -2.51
C VAL A 465 7.49 -15.12 -2.75
N PRO A 466 8.21 -14.10 -3.25
CA PRO A 466 9.67 -14.15 -3.32
C PRO A 466 10.28 -14.18 -1.91
N VAL A 467 11.32 -15.00 -1.74
CA VAL A 467 12.25 -14.93 -0.62
C VAL A 467 13.46 -14.14 -1.07
N LEU A 468 13.80 -13.11 -0.32
CA LEU A 468 14.84 -12.14 -0.62
C LEU A 468 15.90 -12.16 0.48
N ARG A 469 17.13 -11.79 0.13
CA ARG A 469 18.26 -11.66 1.06
C ARG A 469 18.83 -10.26 0.97
N LEU A 470 19.09 -9.63 2.11
CA LEU A 470 19.96 -8.46 2.16
C LEU A 470 21.42 -8.93 2.18
N ASP A 471 22.20 -8.58 1.17
CA ASP A 471 23.62 -8.89 1.12
C ASP A 471 24.45 -7.96 2.01
N GLY A 472 25.71 -8.31 2.26
CA GLY A 472 26.63 -7.50 3.06
C GLY A 472 27.07 -6.18 2.42
N LYS A 473 26.46 -5.79 1.29
CA LYS A 473 26.66 -4.50 0.61
C LYS A 473 25.37 -3.67 0.58
N GLY A 474 24.28 -4.14 1.20
CA GLY A 474 23.00 -3.46 1.20
C GLY A 474 22.17 -3.68 -0.07
N HIS A 475 22.54 -4.65 -0.92
CA HIS A 475 21.73 -5.01 -2.08
C HIS A 475 20.72 -6.10 -1.73
N VAL A 476 19.56 -6.02 -2.37
CA VAL A 476 18.52 -7.04 -2.34
C VAL A 476 18.84 -8.12 -3.37
N GLU A 477 18.96 -9.35 -2.92
CA GLU A 477 19.17 -10.53 -3.76
C GLU A 477 17.94 -11.43 -3.74
N PHE A 478 17.46 -11.79 -4.94
CA PHE A 478 16.43 -12.81 -5.08
C PHE A 478 16.98 -14.20 -4.80
N VAL A 479 16.39 -14.91 -3.82
CA VAL A 479 16.80 -16.27 -3.45
C VAL A 479 15.96 -17.30 -4.20
N GLU A 480 14.65 -17.30 -3.97
CA GLU A 480 13.70 -18.18 -4.66
C GLU A 480 12.29 -17.59 -4.63
N VAL A 481 11.36 -18.18 -5.39
CA VAL A 481 9.94 -17.90 -5.26
C VAL A 481 9.24 -19.09 -4.61
N SER A 482 8.42 -18.80 -3.61
CA SER A 482 7.61 -19.75 -2.86
C SER A 482 6.12 -19.37 -2.96
N ALA A 483 5.27 -20.06 -2.22
CA ALA A 483 3.88 -19.70 -1.98
C ALA A 483 3.40 -20.38 -0.69
N ALA A 484 2.21 -20.02 -0.20
CA ALA A 484 1.63 -20.60 1.02
C ALA A 484 1.53 -22.13 0.95
N GLU A 485 1.13 -22.66 -0.22
CA GLU A 485 1.01 -24.10 -0.47
C GLU A 485 2.30 -24.73 -1.06
N GLY A 486 3.40 -23.96 -1.05
CA GLY A 486 4.76 -24.41 -1.41
C GLY A 486 5.17 -24.18 -2.86
N LYS A 487 4.25 -24.06 -3.81
CA LYS A 487 4.55 -23.67 -5.20
C LYS A 487 3.58 -22.59 -5.69
N PRO A 488 4.07 -21.53 -6.37
CA PRO A 488 3.21 -20.48 -6.89
C PRO A 488 2.35 -20.96 -8.08
N PRO A 489 1.21 -20.31 -8.35
CA PRO A 489 0.41 -20.46 -9.55
C PRO A 489 1.25 -20.27 -10.81
N GLN A 490 0.85 -20.98 -11.86
CA GLN A 490 1.46 -20.92 -13.18
C GLN A 490 0.41 -20.52 -14.21
N GLU A 491 0.85 -20.26 -15.44
CA GLU A 491 -0.05 -20.08 -16.57
C GLU A 491 -0.93 -21.34 -16.72
N GLN A 492 -2.25 -21.13 -16.88
CA GLN A 492 -3.24 -22.19 -16.98
C GLN A 492 -3.82 -22.31 -18.39
#